data_AF-A0A0S7WR02-F1
#
_entry.id   AF-A0A0S7WR02-F1
#
_cell.length_a   1.000
_cell.length_b   1.000
_cell.length_c   1.000
_cell.angle_alpha   90.00
_cell.angle_beta   90.00
_cell.angle_gamma   90.00
#
_symmetry.space_group_name_H-M   'P 1'
#
loop_
_entity.id
_entity.type
_entity.pdbx_description
1 polymer ?
#
loop_
_entity_poly.entity_id
_entity_poly.type
_entity_poly.pdbx_seq_one_letter_code
_entity_poly.pdbx_strand_id
1 'polypeptide(L)'
;MIGTELCDLIGIRYPIIQAGMGPYSTNRLAAAAANAGALGIISTSALVLGAIVPQLIEVVTDGEKGTIYEVLKKVLYRAKEATKDLKGILGINC
;
A
#
# COMPACT_ATOMS: atom_id res chain seq x y z
N MET A 1 22.00 14.77 -0.36
CA MET A 1 20.77 14.06 -0.78
C MET A 1 20.12 14.85 -1.89
N ILE A 2 19.42 14.17 -2.82
CA ILE A 2 18.67 14.83 -3.90
C ILE A 2 17.32 15.27 -3.33
N GLY A 3 17.05 16.58 -3.31
CA GLY A 3 15.72 17.16 -3.07
C GLY A 3 15.01 17.37 -4.40
N THR A 4 13.70 17.15 -4.43
CA THR A 4 12.85 17.35 -5.62
C THR A 4 11.54 18.01 -5.21
N GLU A 5 10.87 18.70 -6.13
CA GLU A 5 9.54 19.28 -5.86
C GLU A 5 8.53 18.23 -5.40
N LEU A 6 8.67 16.97 -5.84
CA LEU A 6 7.86 15.87 -5.34
C LEU A 6 8.03 15.70 -3.82
N CYS A 7 9.26 15.68 -3.32
CA CYS A 7 9.54 15.53 -1.88
C CYS A 7 8.85 16.63 -1.07
N ASP A 8 8.93 17.88 -1.54
CA ASP A 8 8.36 19.05 -0.87
C ASP A 8 6.83 19.03 -0.92
N LEU A 9 6.24 18.60 -2.04
CA LEU A 9 4.80 18.58 -2.25
C LEU A 9 4.07 17.58 -1.33
N ILE A 10 4.65 16.38 -1.14
CA ILE A 10 3.98 15.28 -0.41
C ILE A 10 4.64 14.92 0.93
N GLY A 11 5.75 15.56 1.29
CA GLY A 11 6.40 15.39 2.59
C GLY A 11 7.18 14.08 2.75
N ILE A 12 7.85 13.61 1.69
CA ILE A 12 8.74 12.43 1.74
C ILE A 12 10.21 12.85 1.76
N ARG A 13 11.08 11.98 2.30
CA ARG A 13 12.53 12.25 2.44
C ARG A 13 13.30 11.95 1.17
N TYR A 14 12.95 10.87 0.50
CA TYR A 14 13.65 10.38 -0.67
C TYR A 14 12.74 10.46 -1.91
N PRO A 15 13.23 10.92 -3.07
CA PRO A 15 12.47 10.96 -4.31
C PRO A 15 12.35 9.56 -4.92
N ILE A 16 11.83 8.62 -4.13
CA ILE A 16 11.69 7.20 -4.45
C ILE A 16 10.23 6.84 -4.24
N ILE A 17 9.67 6.15 -5.23
CA ILE A 17 8.31 5.62 -5.18
C ILE A 17 8.42 4.10 -5.31
N GLN A 18 7.89 3.38 -4.33
CA GLN A 18 7.66 1.95 -4.49
C GLN A 18 6.38 1.77 -5.32
N ALA A 19 6.51 1.29 -6.56
CA ALA A 19 5.37 1.10 -7.46
C ALA A 19 4.39 0.05 -6.92
N GLY A 20 3.08 0.30 -7.04
CA GLY A 20 2.06 -0.70 -6.72
C GLY A 20 2.17 -1.92 -7.65
N MET A 21 2.23 -3.13 -7.09
CA MET A 21 2.48 -4.38 -7.83
C MET A 21 1.30 -5.34 -7.74
N GLY A 22 0.17 -4.97 -8.33
CA GLY A 22 -0.95 -5.91 -8.50
C GLY A 22 -0.54 -7.12 -9.35
N PRO A 23 -1.07 -8.33 -9.08
CA PRO A 23 -2.08 -8.66 -8.07
C PRO A 23 -1.50 -8.93 -6.67
N TYR A 24 -0.22 -8.66 -6.41
CA TYR A 24 0.41 -8.99 -5.14
C TYR A 24 0.03 -8.01 -4.03
N SER A 25 -0.12 -8.53 -2.80
CA SER A 25 -0.28 -7.71 -1.60
C SER A 25 1.03 -6.99 -1.29
N THR A 26 1.11 -5.69 -1.61
CA THR A 26 2.29 -4.86 -1.31
C THR A 26 2.24 -4.22 0.06
N ASN A 27 1.24 -4.50 0.90
CA ASN A 27 0.95 -3.75 2.14
C ASN A 27 2.17 -3.57 3.06
N ARG A 28 2.89 -4.67 3.33
CA ARG A 28 4.08 -4.65 4.20
C ARG A 28 5.25 -3.92 3.56
N LEU A 29 5.42 -4.07 2.25
CA LEU A 29 6.45 -3.40 1.48
C LEU A 29 6.18 -1.89 1.39
N ALA A 30 4.94 -1.49 1.13
CA ALA A 30 4.49 -0.11 1.08
C ALA A 30 4.71 0.57 2.43
N ALA A 31 4.30 -0.06 3.54
CA ALA A 31 4.55 0.47 4.88
C ALA A 31 6.05 0.59 5.19
N ALA A 32 6.87 -0.40 4.82
CA ALA A 32 8.31 -0.35 5.02
C ALA A 32 8.97 0.79 4.21
N ALA A 33 8.59 0.94 2.93
CA ALA A 33 9.07 2.02 2.08
C ALA A 33 8.66 3.40 2.63
N ALA A 34 7.40 3.55 3.04
CA ALA A 34 6.88 4.77 3.66
C ALA A 34 7.66 5.14 4.93
N ASN A 35 7.91 4.18 5.81
CA ASN A 35 8.69 4.37 7.04
C ASN A 35 10.17 4.68 6.79
N ALA A 36 10.72 4.18 5.68
CA ALA A 36 12.06 4.55 5.24
C ALA A 36 12.12 5.99 4.70
N GLY A 37 10.98 6.65 4.46
CA GLY A 37 10.89 8.02 3.95
C GLY A 37 10.73 8.11 2.43
N ALA A 38 10.38 7.02 1.76
CA ALA A 38 9.91 7.00 0.37
C ALA A 38 8.37 7.10 0.31
N LEU A 39 7.78 7.18 -0.88
CA LEU A 39 6.34 6.96 -1.07
C LEU A 39 6.06 5.46 -1.21
N GLY A 40 5.29 4.88 -0.28
CA GLY A 40 4.81 3.51 -0.37
C GLY A 40 3.45 3.42 -1.05
N ILE A 41 3.24 2.50 -1.99
CA ILE A 41 1.96 2.34 -2.71
C ILE A 41 1.29 1.00 -2.40
N ILE A 42 0.06 1.08 -1.90
CA ILE A 42 -0.83 -0.05 -1.67
C ILE A 42 -1.60 -0.36 -2.95
N SER A 43 -1.47 -1.59 -3.45
CA SER A 43 -2.23 -2.05 -4.61
C SER A 43 -3.61 -2.57 -4.24
N THR A 44 -4.65 -2.00 -4.84
CA THR A 44 -6.04 -2.44 -4.67
C THR A 44 -6.61 -3.19 -5.89
N SER A 45 -5.89 -3.17 -7.01
CA SER A 45 -6.25 -3.89 -8.25
C SER A 45 -6.53 -5.38 -8.06
N ALA A 46 -5.89 -6.00 -7.06
CA ALA A 46 -6.03 -7.40 -6.76
C ALA A 46 -7.40 -7.76 -6.13
N LEU A 47 -8.09 -6.79 -5.52
CA LEU A 47 -9.45 -6.97 -4.99
C LEU A 47 -10.48 -7.18 -6.10
N VAL A 48 -10.27 -6.55 -7.26
CA VAL A 48 -11.10 -6.76 -8.45
C VAL A 48 -10.85 -8.16 -9.02
N LEU A 49 -9.58 -8.57 -9.10
CA LEU A 49 -9.22 -9.91 -9.57
C LEU A 49 -9.79 -11.02 -8.67
N GLY A 50 -9.78 -10.82 -7.36
CA GLY A 50 -10.35 -11.78 -6.39
C GLY A 50 -11.85 -12.02 -6.58
N ALA A 51 -12.59 -11.05 -7.12
CA ALA A 51 -14.00 -11.22 -7.46
C ALA A 51 -14.21 -12.10 -8.71
N ILE A 52 -13.21 -12.17 -9.59
CA ILE A 52 -13.26 -12.94 -10.85
C ILE A 52 -12.63 -14.33 -10.66
N VAL A 53 -11.60 -14.44 -9.82
CA VAL A 53 -10.83 -15.66 -9.56
C VAL A 53 -10.79 -15.92 -8.05
N PRO A 54 -11.80 -16.60 -7.46
CA PRO A 54 -11.93 -16.81 -6.02
C PRO A 54 -10.72 -17.52 -5.39
N GLN A 55 -9.98 -18.32 -6.16
CA GLN A 55 -8.79 -19.04 -5.69
C GLN A 55 -7.62 -18.11 -5.38
N LEU A 56 -7.61 -16.90 -5.97
CA LEU A 56 -6.58 -15.91 -5.73
C LEU A 56 -6.89 -15.03 -4.52
N ILE A 57 -8.10 -15.10 -3.93
CA ILE A 57 -8.51 -14.22 -2.83
C ILE A 57 -7.51 -14.27 -1.66
N GLU A 58 -7.08 -15.46 -1.21
CA GLU A 58 -6.13 -15.52 -0.08
C GLU A 58 -4.78 -14.89 -0.40
N VAL A 59 -4.30 -15.07 -1.64
CA VAL A 59 -3.00 -14.56 -2.09
C VAL A 59 -3.03 -13.03 -2.22
N VAL A 60 -4.15 -12.49 -2.72
CA VAL A 60 -4.30 -11.06 -2.95
C VAL A 60 -4.68 -10.29 -1.69
N THR A 61 -5.35 -10.95 -0.73
CA THR A 61 -5.80 -10.32 0.52
C THR A 61 -4.85 -10.54 1.69
N ASP A 62 -3.75 -11.29 1.51
CA ASP A 62 -2.87 -11.71 2.61
C ASP A 62 -3.66 -12.44 3.71
N GLY A 63 -4.60 -13.29 3.29
CA GLY A 63 -5.48 -14.07 4.16
C GLY A 63 -6.66 -13.32 4.80
N GLU A 64 -6.86 -12.04 4.49
CA GLU A 64 -8.01 -11.27 4.98
C GLU A 64 -9.33 -11.79 4.39
N LYS A 65 -10.34 -11.94 5.27
CA LYS A 65 -11.69 -12.41 4.92
C LYS A 65 -12.74 -11.34 5.17
N GLY A 66 -13.81 -11.39 4.38
CA GLY A 66 -14.96 -10.49 4.44
C GLY A 66 -15.39 -10.04 3.05
N THR A 67 -16.31 -9.08 3.02
CA THR A 67 -16.63 -8.32 1.80
C THR A 67 -15.39 -7.57 1.30
N ILE A 68 -15.36 -7.21 0.02
CA ILE A 68 -14.29 -6.39 -0.58
C ILE A 68 -14.06 -5.10 0.23
N TYR A 69 -15.14 -4.47 0.69
CA TYR A 69 -15.07 -3.27 1.51
C TYR A 69 -14.39 -3.52 2.86
N GLU A 70 -14.75 -4.60 3.56
CA GLU A 70 -14.13 -4.95 4.84
C GLU A 70 -12.65 -5.28 4.68
N VAL A 71 -12.29 -6.04 3.64
CA VAL A 71 -10.90 -6.37 3.34
C VAL A 71 -10.11 -5.11 3.05
N LEU A 72 -10.60 -4.23 2.16
CA LEU A 72 -9.96 -2.97 1.83
C LEU A 72 -9.76 -2.11 3.08
N LYS A 73 -10.79 -1.99 3.91
CA LYS A 73 -10.72 -1.25 5.17
C LYS A 73 -9.62 -1.82 6.07
N LYS A 74 -9.60 -3.13 6.32
CA LYS A 74 -8.57 -3.76 7.17
C LYS A 74 -7.16 -3.52 6.63
N VAL A 75 -6.95 -3.68 5.32
CA VAL A 75 -5.67 -3.43 4.65
C VAL A 75 -5.20 -1.99 4.87
N LEU A 76 -6.05 -1.01 4.59
CA LEU A 76 -5.71 0.41 4.74
C LEU A 76 -5.42 0.79 6.20
N TYR A 77 -6.22 0.30 7.15
CA TYR A 77 -5.99 0.56 8.57
C TYR A 77 -4.70 -0.09 9.09
N ARG A 78 -4.39 -1.33 8.66
CA ARG A 78 -3.13 -1.99 9.04
C ARG A 78 -1.92 -1.21 8.53
N ALA A 79 -1.95 -0.77 7.27
CA ALA A 79 -0.87 0.03 6.70
C ALA A 79 -0.72 1.38 7.42
N LYS A 80 -1.84 2.06 7.68
CA LYS A 80 -1.85 3.31 8.46
C LYS A 80 -1.23 3.13 9.85
N GLU A 81 -1.64 2.11 10.61
CA GLU A 81 -1.09 1.90 11.95
C GLU A 81 0.40 1.53 11.88
N ALA A 82 0.83 0.75 10.86
CA ALA A 82 2.23 0.40 10.66
C ALA A 82 3.13 1.60 10.32
N THR A 83 2.58 2.72 9.82
CA THR A 83 3.35 3.92 9.46
C THR A 83 3.16 5.11 10.39
N LYS A 84 2.24 5.01 11.34
CA LYS A 84 1.78 6.12 12.20
C LYS A 84 2.90 6.82 12.96
N ASP A 85 3.77 6.07 13.63
CA ASP A 85 4.79 6.62 14.53
C ASP A 85 5.89 7.38 13.76
N LEU A 86 6.20 6.92 12.55
CA LEU A 86 7.20 7.53 11.66
C LEU A 86 6.59 8.51 10.67
N LYS A 87 5.26 8.68 10.70
CA LYS A 87 4.49 9.51 9.75
C LYS A 87 4.78 9.15 8.29
N GLY A 88 4.95 7.87 8.00
CA GLY A 88 5.21 7.38 6.65
C GLY A 88 4.05 7.68 5.70
N ILE A 89 4.38 8.17 4.50
CA ILE A 89 3.38 8.55 3.49
C ILE A 89 3.03 7.37 2.59
N LEU A 90 1.72 7.10 2.49
CA LEU A 90 1.16 6.02 1.68
C LEU A 90 0.29 6.59 0.56
N GLY A 91 0.36 5.96 -0.61
CA GLY A 91 -0.58 6.14 -1.71
C GLY A 91 -1.30 4.84 -2.03
N ILE A 92 -2.30 4.93 -2.90
CA ILE A 92 -3.12 3.81 -3.35
C ILE A 92 -3.16 3.84 -4.87
N ASN A 93 -2.94 2.69 -5.53
CA ASN A 93 -3.29 2.55 -6.94
C ASN A 93 -4.54 1.69 -7.11
N CYS A 94 -5.43 2.19 -7.97
CA CYS A 94 -6.70 1.58 -8.35
C CYS A 94 -6.51 0.78 -9.63
#